data_AF-A0A0F9KQ83-F1
#
_entry.id   AF-A0A0F9KQ83-F1
#
_cell.length_a   1.000
_cell.length_b   1.000
_cell.length_c   1.000
_cell.angle_alpha   90.00
_cell.angle_beta   90.00
_cell.angle_gamma   90.00
#
_symmetry.space_group_name_H-M   'P 1'
#
loop_
_entity.id
_entity.type
_entity.pdbx_description
1 polymer ?
#
loop_
_entity_poly.entity_id
_entity_poly.type
_entity_poly.pdbx_seq_one_letter_code
_entity_poly.pdbx_strand_id
1 'polypeptide(L)'
;MELLPEELFYKEIDAKDFIRDYLRDSSVSISGGKDSLVAMDLSMRAGIKKFIFGNTTLTYPGTLEYLDKLEKNYDIKIDRATPERPFMDLVKDIGYPSRRLRWCCEVYKFGPLTHYVLENKIKYLITGIRAEESVRRKKYEKISKNPLIPAVQINPILEWTEADIWNYIKHYELPYHPLYDIGYTRLGCWLCPFQNKDDFKRLKDKFPNLYETLITSLTENVKKFGKVGVRELNDYVNNFGWLTNALPIRNIKKGNVEFSKNHKETKYKITCFNKKVFLKILSNIELLKKNSNSVTIDIENYEINLKSSSLNINKVLIFAEKQANCVGCGACKSLCPKSAIKIRYNQIRIDFSKCSYCLNCLKTDKLRAGCISRNYAPIRSKFAVRDIDGEHASFEKNLLESDGLIKTRIKLHEVKAKLSNFFINTLKEQPRYSEINNIYTFSTNNLFITIRKKQGFTYVDLKCDDAEKNLNLLINVLKK
;
A
#
# COMPACT_ATOMS: atom_id res chain seq x y z
N MET A 1 43.11 16.72 -17.33
CA MET A 1 41.79 16.09 -17.16
C MET A 1 41.96 14.64 -17.58
N GLU A 2 41.93 13.70 -16.63
CA GLU A 2 41.99 12.27 -16.96
C GLU A 2 40.78 11.93 -17.84
N LEU A 3 41.00 11.28 -18.97
CA LEU A 3 39.91 10.81 -19.83
C LEU A 3 39.05 9.80 -19.04
N LEU A 4 37.73 9.81 -19.29
CA LEU A 4 36.88 8.72 -18.82
C LEU A 4 37.44 7.39 -19.34
N PRO A 5 37.35 6.31 -18.56
CA PRO A 5 37.55 4.97 -19.10
C PRO A 5 36.72 4.81 -20.38
N GLU A 6 37.30 4.25 -21.43
CA GLU A 6 36.68 4.17 -22.77
C GLU A 6 35.25 3.61 -22.71
N GLU A 7 35.04 2.55 -21.93
CA GLU A 7 33.71 1.95 -21.72
C GLU A 7 32.70 2.94 -21.12
N LEU A 8 33.12 3.77 -20.16
CA LEU A 8 32.25 4.74 -19.51
C LEU A 8 31.91 5.91 -20.44
N PHE A 9 32.83 6.28 -21.34
CA PHE A 9 32.58 7.28 -22.37
C PHE A 9 31.47 6.84 -23.34
N TYR A 10 31.51 5.59 -23.82
CA TYR A 10 30.44 5.05 -24.67
C TYR A 10 29.12 4.94 -23.92
N LYS A 11 29.13 4.48 -22.66
CA LYS A 11 27.93 4.46 -21.79
C LYS A 11 27.30 5.85 -21.64
N GLU A 12 28.11 6.91 -21.51
CA GLU A 12 27.62 8.29 -21.45
C GLU A 12 26.92 8.70 -22.75
N ILE A 13 27.54 8.43 -23.91
CA ILE A 13 26.95 8.74 -25.22
C ILE A 13 25.62 8.01 -25.39
N ASP A 14 25.61 6.70 -25.17
CA ASP A 14 24.41 5.85 -25.28
C ASP A 14 23.28 6.35 -24.36
N ALA A 15 23.61 6.73 -23.13
CA ALA A 15 22.64 7.25 -22.18
C ALA A 15 22.04 8.58 -22.65
N LYS A 16 22.86 9.51 -23.17
CA LYS A 16 22.38 10.81 -23.68
C LYS A 16 21.54 10.64 -24.94
N ASP A 17 21.97 9.79 -25.87
CA ASP A 17 21.22 9.49 -27.10
C ASP A 17 19.88 8.84 -26.78
N PHE A 18 19.87 7.87 -25.87
CA PHE A 18 18.63 7.28 -25.38
C PHE A 18 17.70 8.30 -24.73
N ILE A 19 18.21 9.31 -23.99
CA ILE A 19 17.37 10.37 -23.40
C ILE A 19 16.80 11.31 -24.47
N ARG A 20 17.53 11.57 -25.57
CA ARG A 20 17.09 12.48 -26.65
C ARG A 20 15.81 12.01 -27.34
N ASP A 21 15.52 10.71 -27.31
CA ASP A 21 14.25 10.16 -27.78
C ASP A 21 13.04 10.56 -26.92
N TYR A 22 13.28 11.08 -25.71
CA TYR A 22 12.27 11.41 -24.71
C TYR A 22 12.40 12.85 -24.18
N LEU A 23 12.68 13.84 -25.02
CA LEU A 23 12.82 15.23 -24.55
C LEU A 23 11.48 15.90 -24.19
N ARG A 24 10.42 15.62 -24.95
CA ARG A 24 9.13 16.29 -24.80
C ARG A 24 8.31 15.70 -23.66
N ASP A 25 7.68 16.57 -22.87
CA ASP A 25 6.81 16.21 -21.74
C ASP A 25 7.52 15.33 -20.69
N SER A 26 8.80 15.59 -20.47
CA SER A 26 9.64 14.78 -19.60
C SER A 26 10.04 15.52 -18.33
N SER A 27 10.24 14.74 -17.26
CA SER A 27 10.82 15.23 -16.01
C SER A 27 11.79 14.21 -15.44
N VAL A 28 12.88 14.67 -14.83
CA VAL A 28 13.82 13.81 -14.10
C VAL A 28 13.41 13.73 -12.63
N SER A 29 13.24 12.52 -12.12
CA SER A 29 13.02 12.25 -10.69
C SER A 29 14.34 12.25 -9.95
N ILE A 30 14.57 13.28 -9.12
CA ILE A 30 15.73 13.41 -8.24
C ILE A 30 15.40 12.79 -6.89
N SER A 31 16.34 12.03 -6.30
CA SER A 31 16.18 11.45 -4.96
C SER A 31 17.14 12.02 -3.91
N GLY A 32 18.08 12.88 -4.31
CA GLY A 32 19.18 13.35 -3.45
C GLY A 32 20.32 12.34 -3.31
N GLY A 33 20.32 11.27 -4.10
CA GLY A 33 21.37 10.26 -4.11
C GLY A 33 22.24 10.33 -5.36
N LYS A 34 23.41 9.68 -5.31
CA LYS A 34 24.43 9.64 -6.37
C LYS A 34 23.90 9.19 -7.73
N ASP A 35 23.07 8.15 -7.77
CA ASP A 35 22.57 7.59 -9.02
C ASP A 35 21.59 8.56 -9.70
N SER A 36 20.76 9.25 -8.91
CA SER A 36 19.86 10.29 -9.43
C SER A 36 20.59 11.56 -9.86
N LEU A 37 21.75 11.86 -9.27
CA LEU A 37 22.61 12.99 -9.67
C LEU A 37 23.20 12.74 -11.07
N VAL A 38 23.75 11.56 -11.32
CA VAL A 38 24.27 11.21 -12.66
C VAL A 38 23.15 11.21 -13.70
N ALA A 39 22.00 10.62 -13.38
CA ALA A 39 20.85 10.67 -14.29
C ALA A 39 20.35 12.10 -14.56
N MET A 40 20.41 12.99 -13.56
CA MET A 40 20.09 14.42 -13.72
C MET A 40 21.08 15.11 -14.65
N ASP A 41 22.38 14.97 -14.41
CA ASP A 41 23.43 15.60 -15.22
C ASP A 41 23.38 15.13 -16.68
N LEU A 42 23.25 13.81 -16.93
CA LEU A 42 23.06 13.25 -18.28
C LEU A 42 21.81 13.83 -18.96
N SER A 43 20.70 13.92 -18.23
CA SER A 43 19.44 14.43 -18.77
C SER A 43 19.52 15.94 -19.08
N MET A 44 20.20 16.71 -18.24
CA MET A 44 20.46 18.14 -18.49
C MET A 44 21.26 18.33 -19.77
N ARG A 45 22.37 17.59 -19.92
CA ARG A 45 23.23 17.62 -21.11
C ARG A 45 22.52 17.15 -22.38
N ALA A 46 21.53 16.26 -22.23
CA ALA A 46 20.67 15.83 -23.34
C ALA A 46 19.59 16.87 -23.71
N GLY A 47 19.27 17.83 -22.83
CA GLY A 47 18.32 18.93 -23.09
C GLY A 47 17.06 18.95 -22.22
N ILE A 48 16.95 18.10 -21.19
CA ILE A 48 15.83 18.10 -20.25
C ILE A 48 15.96 19.28 -19.28
N LYS A 49 14.85 19.98 -19.01
CA LYS A 49 14.81 21.18 -18.15
C LYS A 49 13.89 21.07 -16.93
N LYS A 50 13.17 19.95 -16.76
CA LYS A 50 12.22 19.76 -15.65
C LYS A 50 12.71 18.71 -14.67
N PHE A 51 12.77 19.08 -13.41
CA PHE A 51 13.29 18.25 -12.34
C PHE A 51 12.29 18.20 -11.19
N ILE A 52 12.09 17.01 -10.62
CA ILE A 52 11.15 16.80 -9.51
C ILE A 52 11.81 15.99 -8.40
N PHE A 53 11.77 16.52 -7.19
CA PHE A 53 12.14 15.81 -5.98
C PHE A 53 10.89 15.33 -5.23
N GLY A 54 10.81 14.03 -4.96
CA GLY A 54 9.77 13.45 -4.12
C GLY A 54 10.07 13.69 -2.65
N ASN A 55 9.59 14.80 -2.08
CA ASN A 55 9.84 15.16 -0.69
C ASN A 55 9.01 14.28 0.26
N THR A 56 9.64 13.28 0.88
CA THR A 56 8.97 12.36 1.80
C THR A 56 8.83 12.89 3.22
N THR A 57 9.31 14.10 3.51
CA THR A 57 9.53 14.66 4.87
C THR A 57 10.40 13.78 5.77
N LEU A 58 11.17 12.86 5.18
CA LEU A 58 11.96 11.84 5.88
C LEU A 58 13.36 11.67 5.30
N THR A 59 13.79 12.53 4.38
CA THR A 59 15.18 12.50 3.90
C THR A 59 16.12 12.90 5.02
N TYR A 60 17.38 12.48 4.92
CA TYR A 60 18.38 12.84 5.93
C TYR A 60 18.53 14.38 6.04
N PRO A 61 18.90 14.90 7.22
CA PRO A 61 19.30 16.30 7.35
C PRO A 61 20.37 16.68 6.33
N GLY A 62 20.32 17.88 5.78
CA GLY A 62 21.21 18.31 4.71
C GLY A 62 20.69 18.01 3.31
N THR A 63 19.64 17.18 3.14
CA THR A 63 19.15 16.84 1.78
C THR A 63 18.53 18.04 1.08
N LEU A 64 17.77 18.89 1.78
CA LEU A 64 17.15 20.06 1.14
C LEU A 64 18.20 21.12 0.81
N GLU A 65 19.13 21.36 1.74
CA GLU A 65 20.27 22.25 1.54
C GLU A 65 21.16 21.78 0.38
N TYR A 66 21.34 20.47 0.24
CA TYR A 66 22.01 19.85 -0.90
C TYR A 66 21.27 20.12 -2.22
N LEU A 67 19.95 19.98 -2.26
CA LEU A 67 19.16 20.29 -3.46
C LEU A 67 19.25 21.78 -3.81
N ASP A 68 19.21 22.67 -2.82
CA ASP A 68 19.36 24.11 -3.04
C ASP A 68 20.77 24.45 -3.60
N LYS A 69 21.81 23.72 -3.17
CA LYS A 69 23.14 23.80 -3.77
C LYS A 69 23.14 23.32 -5.22
N LEU A 70 22.44 22.24 -5.55
CA LEU A 70 22.30 21.79 -6.94
C LEU A 70 21.60 22.84 -7.80
N GLU A 71 20.49 23.42 -7.34
CA GLU A 71 19.78 24.47 -8.06
C GLU A 71 20.69 25.65 -8.40
N LYS A 72 21.52 26.09 -7.44
CA LYS A 72 22.49 27.17 -7.65
C LYS A 72 23.62 26.79 -8.60
N ASN A 73 24.21 25.61 -8.42
CA ASN A 73 25.37 25.17 -9.21
C ASN A 73 25.03 24.93 -10.68
N TYR A 74 23.80 24.46 -10.94
CA TYR A 74 23.34 24.07 -12.27
C TYR A 74 22.43 25.12 -12.93
N ASP A 75 22.09 26.21 -12.22
CA ASP A 75 21.09 27.21 -12.62
C ASP A 75 19.77 26.55 -13.07
N ILE A 76 19.23 25.69 -12.21
CA ILE A 76 17.97 24.95 -12.44
C ILE A 76 16.99 25.13 -11.30
N LYS A 77 15.73 24.81 -11.58
CA LYS A 77 14.69 24.63 -10.58
C LYS A 77 14.33 23.15 -10.44
N ILE A 78 14.35 22.66 -9.21
CA ILE A 78 13.90 21.34 -8.81
C ILE A 78 12.55 21.49 -8.13
N ASP A 79 11.45 21.11 -8.76
CA ASP A 79 10.14 21.14 -8.10
C ASP A 79 10.10 20.13 -6.93
N ARG A 80 9.25 20.37 -5.93
CA ARG A 80 9.10 19.49 -4.76
C ARG A 80 7.68 18.92 -4.70
N ALA A 81 7.56 17.60 -4.84
CA ALA A 81 6.31 16.88 -4.62
C ALA A 81 6.18 16.51 -3.13
N THR A 82 5.46 17.36 -2.38
CA THR A 82 5.33 17.23 -0.92
C THR A 82 3.98 16.59 -0.54
N PRO A 83 3.93 15.69 0.46
CA PRO A 83 2.69 15.12 1.01
C PRO A 83 1.83 16.16 1.72
N GLU A 84 0.55 15.85 1.89
CA GLU A 84 -0.43 16.69 2.60
C GLU A 84 -0.16 16.80 4.11
N ARG A 85 0.53 15.80 4.67
CA ARG A 85 0.73 15.69 6.11
C ARG A 85 2.12 15.13 6.40
N PRO A 86 2.87 15.67 7.38
CA PRO A 86 4.18 15.15 7.73
C PRO A 86 4.13 13.70 8.20
N PHE A 87 5.20 12.94 7.92
CA PHE A 87 5.32 11.54 8.33
C PHE A 87 5.07 11.31 9.82
N MET A 88 5.73 12.11 10.67
CA MET A 88 5.68 11.96 12.11
C MET A 88 4.28 12.20 12.70
N ASP A 89 3.42 12.94 12.01
CA ASP A 89 2.03 13.09 12.44
C ASP A 89 1.16 11.92 12.01
N LEU A 90 1.42 11.37 10.83
CA LEU A 90 0.64 10.25 10.32
C LEU A 90 0.91 8.96 11.10
N VAL A 91 2.15 8.72 11.54
CA VAL A 91 2.47 7.54 12.39
C VAL A 91 1.73 7.56 13.71
N LYS A 92 1.36 8.72 14.26
CA LYS A 92 0.52 8.80 15.46
C LYS A 92 -0.86 8.14 15.25
N ASP A 93 -1.35 8.11 14.01
CA ASP A 93 -2.66 7.55 13.66
C ASP A 93 -2.59 6.11 13.14
N ILE A 94 -1.60 5.78 12.32
CA ILE A 94 -1.52 4.49 11.61
C ILE A 94 -0.28 3.66 11.94
N GLY A 95 0.58 4.18 12.81
CA GLY A 95 1.82 3.54 13.21
C GLY A 95 2.89 3.44 12.13
N TYR A 96 4.05 2.93 12.52
CA TYR A 96 5.22 2.87 11.66
C TYR A 96 5.06 1.84 10.53
N PRO A 97 5.59 2.12 9.33
CA PRO A 97 5.70 1.13 8.27
C PRO A 97 6.73 0.07 8.65
N SER A 98 6.58 -1.11 8.04
CA SER A 98 7.56 -2.19 8.15
C SER A 98 7.79 -2.84 6.78
N ARG A 99 8.70 -3.81 6.70
CA ARG A 99 8.91 -4.59 5.47
C ARG A 99 7.63 -5.31 5.00
N ARG A 100 6.71 -5.61 5.93
CA ARG A 100 5.39 -6.21 5.63
C ARG A 100 4.30 -5.16 5.35
N LEU A 101 4.45 -3.95 5.90
CA LEU A 101 3.48 -2.86 5.81
C LEU A 101 4.13 -1.61 5.21
N ARG A 102 4.29 -1.60 3.88
CA ARG A 102 5.00 -0.53 3.15
C ARG A 102 4.08 0.60 2.68
N TRP A 103 3.17 1.05 3.54
CA TRP A 103 2.21 2.11 3.21
C TRP A 103 2.91 3.46 2.93
N CYS A 104 4.10 3.69 3.50
CA CYS A 104 4.80 4.98 3.39
C CYS A 104 5.15 5.38 1.95
N CYS A 105 5.55 4.43 1.09
CA CYS A 105 5.88 4.77 -0.30
C CYS A 105 4.65 5.21 -1.10
N GLU A 106 3.47 4.66 -0.81
CA GLU A 106 2.22 5.04 -1.47
C GLU A 106 1.84 6.49 -1.13
N VAL A 107 2.03 6.88 0.14
CA VAL A 107 1.67 8.21 0.67
C VAL A 107 2.68 9.28 0.34
N TYR A 108 3.96 8.99 0.56
CA TYR A 108 5.02 9.99 0.60
C TYR A 108 5.83 10.07 -0.68
N LYS A 109 5.75 9.04 -1.54
CA LYS A 109 6.47 9.01 -2.82
C LYS A 109 5.51 9.00 -3.99
N PHE A 110 4.72 7.95 -4.13
CA PHE A 110 3.91 7.74 -5.33
C PHE A 110 2.72 8.71 -5.40
N GLY A 111 1.98 8.92 -4.30
CA GLY A 111 0.86 9.86 -4.27
C GLY A 111 1.23 11.28 -4.74
N PRO A 112 2.22 11.93 -4.11
CA PRO A 112 2.67 13.28 -4.49
C PRO A 112 3.25 13.34 -5.90
N LEU A 113 4.07 12.37 -6.31
CA LEU A 113 4.64 12.34 -7.66
C LEU A 113 3.56 12.16 -8.73
N THR A 114 2.57 11.29 -8.51
CA THR A 114 1.46 11.10 -9.43
C THR A 114 0.65 12.37 -9.61
N HIS A 115 0.44 13.13 -8.53
CA HIS A 115 -0.24 14.42 -8.61
C HIS A 115 0.55 15.40 -9.46
N TYR A 116 1.85 15.55 -9.19
CA TYR A 116 2.74 16.42 -9.96
C TYR A 116 2.77 16.04 -11.45
N VAL A 117 2.89 14.75 -11.76
CA VAL A 117 2.90 14.21 -13.13
C VAL A 117 1.61 14.56 -13.87
N LEU A 118 0.45 14.37 -13.24
CA LEU A 118 -0.85 14.66 -13.85
C LEU A 118 -1.07 16.16 -14.08
N GLU A 119 -0.70 17.00 -13.11
CA GLU A 119 -0.87 18.45 -13.20
C GLU A 119 0.05 19.08 -14.26
N ASN A 120 1.29 18.59 -14.35
CA ASN A 120 2.28 19.08 -15.30
C ASN A 120 2.27 18.35 -16.65
N LYS A 121 1.32 17.43 -16.85
CA LYS A 121 1.16 16.61 -18.07
C LYS A 121 2.44 15.87 -18.48
N ILE A 122 3.18 15.36 -17.49
CA ILE A 122 4.43 14.63 -17.72
C ILE A 122 4.12 13.25 -18.31
N LYS A 123 4.65 12.97 -19.50
CA LYS A 123 4.53 11.67 -20.19
C LYS A 123 5.65 10.71 -19.80
N TYR A 124 6.88 11.22 -19.64
CA TYR A 124 8.05 10.42 -19.31
C TYR A 124 8.71 10.89 -18.01
N LEU A 125 8.97 9.94 -17.11
CA LEU A 125 9.69 10.18 -15.86
C LEU A 125 11.04 9.47 -15.94
N ILE A 126 12.10 10.25 -16.08
CA ILE A 126 13.48 9.74 -16.11
C ILE A 126 13.93 9.46 -14.67
N THR A 127 14.55 8.30 -14.43
CA THR A 127 14.99 7.89 -13.09
C THR A 127 16.40 7.31 -13.09
N GLY A 128 17.13 7.49 -11.99
CA GLY A 128 18.45 6.90 -11.79
C GLY A 128 18.42 5.47 -11.26
N ILE A 129 17.51 4.62 -11.77
CA ILE A 129 17.44 3.21 -11.35
C ILE A 129 18.47 2.39 -12.09
N ARG A 130 19.21 1.53 -11.37
CA ARG A 130 20.19 0.58 -11.89
C ARG A 130 19.79 -0.86 -11.60
N ALA A 131 20.17 -1.78 -12.48
CA ALA A 131 19.93 -3.21 -12.36
C ALA A 131 20.69 -3.83 -11.18
N GLU A 132 21.92 -3.36 -10.94
CA GLU A 132 22.83 -3.86 -9.90
C GLU A 132 22.33 -3.58 -8.46
N GLU A 133 21.48 -2.56 -8.26
CA GLU A 133 20.99 -2.17 -6.93
C GLU A 133 20.25 -3.29 -6.18
N SER A 134 19.67 -4.27 -6.88
CA SER A 134 19.06 -5.44 -6.24
C SER A 134 18.72 -6.55 -7.23
N VAL A 135 18.60 -7.79 -6.74
CA VAL A 135 18.10 -8.95 -7.50
C VAL A 135 16.77 -8.66 -8.22
N ARG A 136 15.88 -7.86 -7.62
CA ARG A 136 14.60 -7.50 -8.23
C ARG A 136 14.75 -6.56 -9.42
N ARG A 137 15.70 -5.62 -9.36
CA ARG A 137 15.93 -4.61 -10.39
C ARG A 137 16.69 -5.16 -11.59
N LYS A 138 17.38 -6.30 -11.47
CA LYS A 138 17.94 -7.03 -12.62
C LYS A 138 16.92 -7.38 -13.71
N LYS A 139 15.62 -7.42 -13.38
CA LYS A 139 14.51 -7.70 -14.32
C LYS A 139 13.89 -6.43 -14.91
N TYR A 140 14.41 -5.25 -14.57
CA TYR A 140 13.87 -4.00 -15.08
C TYR A 140 14.40 -3.77 -16.49
N GLU A 141 13.63 -3.01 -17.27
CA GLU A 141 13.95 -2.64 -18.64
C GLU A 141 14.25 -1.13 -18.70
N LYS A 142 14.98 -0.69 -19.73
CA LYS A 142 15.30 0.74 -19.94
C LYS A 142 14.03 1.59 -20.06
N ILE A 143 12.96 1.01 -20.59
CA ILE A 143 11.62 1.58 -20.66
C ILE A 143 10.69 0.70 -19.81
N SER A 144 10.05 1.27 -18.80
CA SER A 144 9.15 0.51 -17.93
C SER A 144 7.94 1.34 -17.49
N LYS A 145 6.99 0.72 -16.78
CA LYS A 145 5.84 1.43 -16.21
C LYS A 145 5.72 1.12 -14.72
N ASN A 146 5.53 2.16 -13.92
CA ASN A 146 5.12 2.00 -12.54
C ASN A 146 3.59 2.07 -12.46
N PRO A 147 2.89 1.04 -11.98
CA PRO A 147 1.42 1.04 -11.96
C PRO A 147 0.79 2.15 -11.11
N LEU A 148 1.58 2.80 -10.23
CA LEU A 148 1.12 3.88 -9.36
C LEU A 148 1.37 5.28 -9.93
N ILE A 149 2.26 5.43 -10.91
CA ILE A 149 2.60 6.72 -11.54
C ILE A 149 2.17 6.67 -13.01
N PRO A 150 1.28 7.56 -13.48
CA PRO A 150 0.78 7.57 -14.84
C PRO A 150 1.77 8.22 -15.82
N ALA A 151 3.04 7.83 -15.77
CA ALA A 151 4.11 8.23 -16.69
C ALA A 151 4.93 7.00 -17.06
N VAL A 152 5.48 7.00 -18.29
CA VAL A 152 6.44 5.98 -18.72
C VAL A 152 7.76 6.25 -18.02
N GLN A 153 8.34 5.23 -17.40
CA GLN A 153 9.59 5.34 -16.67
C GLN A 153 10.76 5.06 -17.61
N ILE A 154 11.73 5.98 -17.67
CA ILE A 154 12.92 5.89 -18.50
C ILE A 154 14.15 5.75 -17.60
N ASN A 155 14.96 4.72 -17.82
CA ASN A 155 16.10 4.34 -16.96
C ASN A 155 17.41 4.37 -17.77
N PRO A 156 18.01 5.55 -18.01
CA PRO A 156 19.14 5.70 -18.92
C PRO A 156 20.43 5.03 -18.40
N ILE A 157 20.58 4.95 -17.08
CA ILE A 157 21.75 4.36 -16.41
C ILE A 157 21.49 2.94 -15.90
N LEU A 158 20.51 2.23 -16.47
CA LEU A 158 20.06 0.94 -15.94
C LEU A 158 21.19 -0.09 -15.82
N GLU A 159 22.07 -0.14 -16.81
CA GLU A 159 23.17 -1.10 -16.90
C GLU A 159 24.47 -0.58 -16.27
N TRP A 160 24.47 0.64 -15.75
CA TRP A 160 25.66 1.23 -15.14
C TRP A 160 25.95 0.57 -13.79
N THR A 161 27.23 0.33 -13.53
CA THR A 161 27.72 -0.19 -12.27
C THR A 161 27.87 0.91 -11.22
N GLU A 162 28.04 0.56 -9.95
CA GLU A 162 28.37 1.55 -8.92
C GLU A 162 29.70 2.25 -9.19
N ALA A 163 30.69 1.54 -9.77
CA ALA A 163 31.96 2.11 -10.18
C ALA A 163 31.79 3.15 -11.29
N ASP A 164 30.96 2.86 -12.31
CA ASP A 164 30.63 3.81 -13.38
C ASP A 164 30.08 5.12 -12.81
N ILE A 165 29.16 5.03 -11.84
CA ILE A 165 28.54 6.20 -11.20
C ILE A 165 29.59 7.06 -10.47
N TRP A 166 30.45 6.45 -9.67
CA TRP A 166 31.47 7.19 -8.94
C TRP A 166 32.56 7.76 -9.83
N ASN A 167 32.98 7.01 -10.86
CA ASN A 167 33.94 7.49 -11.85
C ASN A 167 33.39 8.68 -12.63
N TYR A 168 32.11 8.63 -13.03
CA TYR A 168 31.44 9.76 -13.69
C TYR A 168 31.35 11.00 -12.77
N ILE A 169 30.93 10.80 -11.52
CA ILE A 169 30.88 11.88 -10.52
C ILE A 169 32.25 12.52 -10.32
N LYS A 170 33.30 11.71 -10.18
CA LYS A 170 34.68 12.20 -9.99
C LYS A 170 35.19 12.95 -11.22
N HIS A 171 34.98 12.40 -12.42
CA HIS A 171 35.48 12.98 -13.66
C HIS A 171 34.86 14.36 -13.95
N TYR A 172 33.55 14.51 -13.73
CA TYR A 172 32.83 15.77 -13.94
C TYR A 172 32.72 16.64 -12.68
N GLU A 173 33.39 16.26 -11.60
CA GLU A 173 33.37 16.95 -10.31
C GLU A 173 31.94 17.28 -9.83
N LEU A 174 31.01 16.33 -10.02
CA LEU A 174 29.61 16.58 -9.68
C LEU A 174 29.45 16.75 -8.16
N PRO A 175 28.71 17.77 -7.70
CA PRO A 175 28.49 17.99 -6.29
C PRO A 175 27.56 16.90 -5.74
N TYR A 176 28.12 15.81 -5.21
CA TYR A 176 27.37 14.75 -4.56
C TYR A 176 27.07 15.07 -3.09
N HIS A 177 26.12 14.33 -2.50
CA HIS A 177 25.66 14.60 -1.15
C HIS A 177 26.76 14.26 -0.12
N PRO A 178 27.10 15.16 0.84
CA PRO A 178 28.19 14.94 1.80
C PRO A 178 28.04 13.72 2.73
N LEU A 179 26.88 13.07 2.77
CA LEU A 179 26.68 11.88 3.61
C LEU A 179 27.42 10.66 3.06
N TYR A 180 27.75 10.66 1.77
CA TYR A 180 28.59 9.61 1.20
C TYR A 180 30.00 9.62 1.82
N ASP A 181 30.56 10.80 2.14
CA ASP A 181 31.90 10.93 2.73
C ASP A 181 31.98 10.38 4.17
N ILE A 182 30.85 10.31 4.86
CA ILE A 182 30.78 9.75 6.22
C ILE A 182 30.26 8.30 6.23
N GLY A 183 30.29 7.62 5.09
CA GLY A 183 30.09 6.19 4.96
C GLY A 183 28.65 5.72 4.77
N TYR A 184 27.73 6.61 4.36
CA TYR A 184 26.42 6.16 3.84
C TYR A 184 26.58 5.70 2.39
N THR A 185 26.06 4.52 2.06
CA THR A 185 26.12 3.97 0.67
C THR A 185 24.81 4.21 -0.10
N ARG A 186 23.73 4.49 0.62
CA ARG A 186 22.39 4.71 0.06
C ARG A 186 21.69 5.85 0.81
N LEU A 187 21.28 6.87 0.07
CA LEU A 187 20.50 7.97 0.60
C LEU A 187 19.02 7.83 0.22
N GLY A 188 18.16 8.04 1.21
CA GLY A 188 16.72 7.88 1.09
C GLY A 188 16.06 8.34 2.38
N CYS A 189 15.05 7.63 2.86
CA CYS A 189 14.44 7.96 4.14
C CYS A 189 15.27 7.44 5.31
N TRP A 190 15.59 8.29 6.28
CA TRP A 190 16.47 7.97 7.42
C TRP A 190 15.90 6.89 8.37
N LEU A 191 14.58 6.61 8.28
CA LEU A 191 13.89 5.55 9.02
C LEU A 191 13.31 4.44 8.13
N CYS A 192 13.83 4.26 6.90
CA CYS A 192 13.32 3.25 5.99
C CYS A 192 13.44 1.81 6.58
N PRO A 193 12.36 1.00 6.59
CA PRO A 193 12.45 -0.38 7.06
C PRO A 193 13.39 -1.29 6.24
N PHE A 194 13.80 -0.82 5.06
CA PHE A 194 14.66 -1.56 4.13
C PHE A 194 16.11 -1.09 4.13
N GLN A 195 16.48 -0.10 4.96
CA GLN A 195 17.89 0.24 5.14
C GLN A 195 18.61 -0.85 5.97
N ASN A 196 19.94 -0.88 5.86
CA ASN A 196 20.74 -1.87 6.60
C ASN A 196 20.84 -1.47 8.08
N LYS A 197 21.26 -2.40 8.96
CA LYS A 197 21.36 -2.12 10.40
C LYS A 197 22.50 -1.16 10.73
N ASP A 198 23.55 -1.11 9.91
CA ASP A 198 24.70 -0.24 10.14
C ASP A 198 24.38 1.24 9.85
N ASP A 199 23.48 1.52 8.90
CA ASP A 199 22.93 2.85 8.65
C ASP A 199 22.16 3.36 9.87
N PHE A 200 21.47 2.48 10.61
CA PHE A 200 20.83 2.85 11.87
C PHE A 200 21.84 3.09 13.00
N LYS A 201 22.92 2.32 13.07
CA LYS A 201 24.02 2.60 14.01
C LYS A 201 24.67 3.94 13.70
N ARG A 202 24.91 4.22 12.41
CA ARG A 202 25.43 5.50 11.92
C ARG A 202 24.47 6.64 12.18
N LEU A 203 23.16 6.42 12.04
CA LEU A 203 22.13 7.40 12.42
C LEU A 203 22.23 7.74 13.92
N LYS A 204 22.42 6.75 14.79
CA LYS A 204 22.61 6.98 16.23
C LYS A 204 23.87 7.81 16.52
N ASP A 205 24.97 7.55 15.83
CA ASP A 205 26.24 8.26 16.01
C ASP A 205 26.19 9.70 15.45
N LYS A 206 25.75 9.86 14.20
CA LYS A 206 25.80 11.14 13.46
C LYS A 206 24.59 12.03 13.69
N PHE A 207 23.44 11.46 14.06
CA PHE A 207 22.19 12.17 14.25
C PHE A 207 21.44 11.68 15.50
N PRO A 208 22.05 11.78 16.71
CA PRO A 208 21.50 11.21 17.94
C PRO A 208 20.07 11.69 18.22
N ASN A 209 19.78 12.98 18.01
CA ASN A 209 18.44 13.55 18.22
C ASN A 209 17.37 12.91 17.31
N LEU A 210 17.70 12.58 16.05
CA LEU A 210 16.78 11.88 15.14
C LEU A 210 16.57 10.43 15.59
N TYR A 211 17.64 9.77 16.02
CA TYR A 211 17.57 8.42 16.54
C TYR A 211 16.70 8.36 17.80
N GLU A 212 16.90 9.26 18.77
CA GLU A 212 16.09 9.36 19.98
C GLU A 212 14.61 9.65 19.68
N THR A 213 14.34 10.53 18.71
CA THR A 213 12.98 10.80 18.24
C THR A 213 12.30 9.53 17.71
N LEU A 214 13.03 8.72 16.94
CA LEU A 214 12.54 7.45 16.43
C LEU A 214 12.24 6.45 17.54
N ILE A 215 13.17 6.26 18.48
CA ILE A 215 13.03 5.32 19.60
C ILE A 215 11.86 5.72 20.50
N THR A 216 11.75 7.00 20.83
CA THR A 216 10.64 7.55 21.63
C THR A 216 9.31 7.33 20.93
N SER A 217 9.21 7.72 19.66
CA SER A 217 7.96 7.59 18.90
C SER A 217 7.54 6.13 18.66
N LEU A 218 8.49 5.22 18.42
CA LEU A 218 8.23 3.78 18.34
C LEU A 218 7.69 3.24 19.66
N THR A 219 8.27 3.67 20.78
CA THR A 219 7.84 3.26 22.12
C THR A 219 6.41 3.72 22.40
N GLU A 220 6.08 4.97 22.10
CA GLU A 220 4.71 5.51 22.22
C GLU A 220 3.72 4.73 21.34
N ASN A 221 4.12 4.39 20.11
CA ASN A 221 3.30 3.59 19.21
C ASN A 221 3.00 2.20 19.77
N VAL A 222 3.98 1.53 20.36
CA VAL A 222 3.77 0.23 21.00
C VAL A 222 2.88 0.37 22.24
N LYS A 223 3.07 1.40 23.06
CA LYS A 223 2.19 1.67 24.22
C LYS A 223 0.74 1.89 23.77
N LYS A 224 0.53 2.63 22.69
CA LYS A 224 -0.80 2.96 22.15
C LYS A 224 -1.48 1.77 21.46
N PHE A 225 -0.77 1.06 20.59
CA PHE A 225 -1.35 0.07 19.68
C PHE A 225 -1.04 -1.38 20.06
N GLY A 226 -0.02 -1.62 20.87
CA GLY A 226 0.54 -2.93 21.16
C GLY A 226 1.55 -3.40 20.11
N LYS A 227 2.07 -4.62 20.27
CA LYS A 227 3.02 -5.28 19.37
C LYS A 227 2.59 -6.72 19.09
N VAL A 228 2.96 -7.26 17.93
CA VAL A 228 2.68 -8.65 17.56
C VAL A 228 3.98 -9.41 17.39
N GLY A 229 4.05 -10.61 17.98
CA GLY A 229 5.16 -11.54 17.74
C GLY A 229 6.49 -11.17 18.40
N VAL A 230 6.50 -10.16 19.28
CA VAL A 230 7.68 -9.76 20.06
C VAL A 230 7.30 -9.69 21.54
N ARG A 231 8.02 -10.43 22.39
CA ARG A 231 7.76 -10.49 23.84
C ARG A 231 8.24 -9.23 24.55
N GLU A 232 9.48 -8.83 24.31
CA GLU A 232 10.13 -7.69 24.98
C GLU A 232 10.00 -6.38 24.20
N LEU A 233 9.87 -5.25 24.90
CA LEU A 233 9.75 -3.94 24.23
C LEU A 233 11.09 -3.55 23.61
N ASN A 234 12.17 -3.80 24.33
CA ASN A 234 13.54 -3.55 23.89
C ASN A 234 13.84 -4.26 22.56
N ASP A 235 13.36 -5.50 22.39
CA ASP A 235 13.55 -6.25 21.15
C ASP A 235 12.83 -5.60 19.95
N TYR A 236 11.63 -5.06 20.20
CA TYR A 236 10.87 -4.40 19.15
C TYR A 236 11.54 -3.09 18.72
N VAL A 237 12.01 -2.29 19.68
CA VAL A 237 12.48 -0.93 19.46
C VAL A 237 13.99 -0.91 19.16
N ASN A 238 14.83 -1.33 20.11
CA ASN A 238 16.29 -1.22 20.03
C ASN A 238 16.94 -2.34 19.22
N ASN A 239 16.37 -3.55 19.20
CA ASN A 239 16.87 -4.65 18.35
C ASN A 239 16.19 -4.71 16.97
N PHE A 240 15.57 -3.59 16.55
CA PHE A 240 14.99 -3.41 15.22
C PHE A 240 13.84 -4.37 14.86
N GLY A 241 13.13 -4.92 15.85
CA GLY A 241 11.97 -5.78 15.62
C GLY A 241 10.84 -5.09 14.83
N TRP A 242 10.71 -3.77 14.92
CA TRP A 242 9.75 -2.97 14.16
C TRP A 242 9.96 -3.03 12.64
N LEU A 243 11.17 -3.34 12.16
CA LEU A 243 11.44 -3.42 10.72
C LEU A 243 10.69 -4.58 10.05
N THR A 244 10.42 -5.68 10.76
CA THR A 244 9.80 -6.90 10.21
C THR A 244 8.39 -7.15 10.75
N ASN A 245 8.07 -6.62 11.93
CA ASN A 245 6.78 -6.82 12.56
C ASN A 245 5.77 -5.75 12.18
N ALA A 246 4.50 -6.08 12.38
CA ALA A 246 3.37 -5.18 12.18
C ALA A 246 2.70 -4.92 13.53
N LEU A 247 2.07 -3.77 13.67
CA LEU A 247 1.17 -3.51 14.80
C LEU A 247 -0.10 -4.36 14.65
N PRO A 248 -0.73 -4.77 15.76
CA PRO A 248 -1.95 -5.56 15.70
C PRO A 248 -3.10 -4.74 15.13
N ILE A 249 -4.00 -5.40 14.40
CA ILE A 249 -5.20 -4.76 13.85
C ILE A 249 -6.40 -5.05 14.76
N ARG A 250 -7.07 -3.99 15.22
CA ARG A 250 -8.29 -4.01 16.02
C ARG A 250 -9.41 -3.30 15.25
N ASN A 251 -10.50 -4.01 15.02
CA ASN A 251 -11.68 -3.48 14.35
C ASN A 251 -12.67 -2.92 15.39
N ILE A 252 -13.11 -1.68 15.23
CA ILE A 252 -14.15 -1.07 16.06
C ILE A 252 -15.40 -0.93 15.20
N LYS A 253 -16.50 -1.58 15.59
CA LYS A 253 -17.77 -1.43 14.90
C LYS A 253 -18.31 -0.01 15.10
N LYS A 254 -18.58 0.71 14.02
CA LYS A 254 -19.09 2.10 14.04
C LYS A 254 -20.44 2.28 13.34
N GLY A 255 -21.00 1.21 12.81
CA GLY A 255 -22.30 1.24 12.16
C GLY A 255 -22.65 -0.08 11.49
N ASN A 256 -23.76 -0.05 10.75
CA ASN A 256 -24.23 -1.14 9.91
C ASN A 256 -24.49 -0.61 8.48
N VAL A 257 -24.31 -1.47 7.49
CA VAL A 257 -24.78 -1.28 6.12
C VAL A 257 -25.71 -2.44 5.81
N GLU A 258 -26.99 -2.15 5.84
CA GLU A 258 -28.06 -3.07 5.46
C GLU A 258 -28.38 -2.88 3.99
N PHE A 259 -28.73 -3.97 3.28
CA PHE A 259 -29.17 -3.87 1.90
C PHE A 259 -30.26 -4.88 1.58
N SER A 260 -31.11 -4.52 0.62
CA SER A 260 -32.20 -5.32 0.09
C SER A 260 -32.17 -5.17 -1.43
N LYS A 261 -32.19 -6.28 -2.17
CA LYS A 261 -32.05 -6.32 -3.62
C LYS A 261 -33.31 -6.90 -4.27
N ASN A 262 -33.93 -6.09 -5.11
CA ASN A 262 -34.98 -6.52 -6.02
C ASN A 262 -34.42 -6.67 -7.45
N HIS A 263 -35.19 -7.24 -8.38
CA HIS A 263 -34.78 -7.42 -9.78
C HIS A 263 -34.36 -6.13 -10.50
N LYS A 264 -34.82 -4.95 -10.05
CA LYS A 264 -34.57 -3.64 -10.69
C LYS A 264 -33.58 -2.74 -9.95
N GLU A 265 -33.54 -2.81 -8.63
CA GLU A 265 -32.76 -1.87 -7.79
C GLU A 265 -32.32 -2.52 -6.48
N THR A 266 -31.24 -2.00 -5.90
CA THR A 266 -30.80 -2.34 -4.54
C THR A 266 -31.02 -1.14 -3.62
N LYS A 267 -31.72 -1.38 -2.51
CA LYS A 267 -31.87 -0.45 -1.39
C LYS A 267 -30.70 -0.68 -0.44
N TYR A 268 -30.07 0.38 0.03
CA TYR A 268 -29.08 0.32 1.09
C TYR A 268 -29.45 1.28 2.21
N LYS A 269 -29.16 0.88 3.44
CA LYS A 269 -29.31 1.66 4.65
C LYS A 269 -27.99 1.67 5.40
N ILE A 270 -27.39 2.85 5.52
CA ILE A 270 -26.16 3.07 6.30
C ILE A 270 -26.57 3.69 7.63
N THR A 271 -26.39 2.96 8.73
CA THR A 271 -26.64 3.46 10.09
C THR A 271 -25.32 3.68 10.81
N CYS A 272 -25.14 4.84 11.43
CA CYS A 272 -23.93 5.18 12.18
C CYS A 272 -24.19 5.23 13.68
N PHE A 273 -23.29 4.71 14.50
CA PHE A 273 -23.46 4.71 15.96
C PHE A 273 -23.13 6.04 16.63
N ASN A 274 -22.56 7.00 15.91
CA ASN A 274 -22.33 8.33 16.44
C ASN A 274 -22.40 9.43 15.37
N LYS A 275 -22.76 10.63 15.82
CA LYS A 275 -22.86 11.85 15.01
C LYS A 275 -21.57 12.17 14.24
N LYS A 276 -20.40 11.98 14.88
CA LYS A 276 -19.11 12.32 14.27
C LYS A 276 -18.81 11.47 13.03
N VAL A 277 -19.07 10.16 13.06
CA VAL A 277 -18.88 9.28 11.91
C VAL A 277 -19.92 9.58 10.83
N PHE A 278 -21.16 9.80 11.23
CA PHE A 278 -22.25 10.19 10.32
C PHE A 278 -21.91 11.46 9.53
N LEU A 279 -21.49 12.54 10.19
CA LEU A 279 -21.10 13.80 9.54
C LEU A 279 -19.91 13.63 8.58
N LYS A 280 -18.95 12.77 8.92
CA LYS A 280 -17.84 12.43 8.00
C LYS A 280 -18.35 11.76 6.73
N ILE A 281 -19.28 10.80 6.85
CA ILE A 281 -19.86 10.10 5.70
C ILE A 281 -20.67 11.08 4.85
N LEU A 282 -21.48 11.91 5.50
CA LEU A 282 -22.33 12.90 4.84
C LEU A 282 -21.53 13.92 4.01
N SER A 283 -20.31 14.26 4.44
CA SER A 283 -19.45 15.26 3.79
C SER A 283 -19.15 15.03 2.31
N ASN A 284 -19.26 13.78 1.84
CA ASN A 284 -19.00 13.38 0.46
C ASN A 284 -20.14 12.56 -0.15
N ILE A 285 -21.36 12.64 0.43
CA ILE A 285 -22.49 11.81 0.03
C ILE A 285 -22.92 12.03 -1.42
N GLU A 286 -22.64 13.22 -1.97
CA GLU A 286 -22.95 13.58 -3.36
C GLU A 286 -22.32 12.60 -4.37
N LEU A 287 -21.19 11.96 -4.02
CA LEU A 287 -20.59 10.91 -4.84
C LEU A 287 -21.52 9.70 -5.01
N LEU A 288 -22.25 9.32 -3.95
CA LEU A 288 -23.26 8.25 -4.02
C LEU A 288 -24.57 8.76 -4.61
N LYS A 289 -25.00 9.99 -4.30
CA LYS A 289 -26.24 10.59 -4.82
C LYS A 289 -26.31 10.56 -6.34
N LYS A 290 -25.24 10.97 -7.04
CA LYS A 290 -25.20 10.94 -8.52
C LYS A 290 -25.18 9.54 -9.13
N ASN A 291 -24.92 8.50 -8.34
CA ASN A 291 -24.97 7.10 -8.76
C ASN A 291 -26.19 6.37 -8.14
N SER A 292 -27.15 7.10 -7.59
CA SER A 292 -28.33 6.56 -6.94
C SER A 292 -29.59 7.21 -7.53
N ASN A 293 -30.67 6.44 -7.58
CA ASN A 293 -31.98 6.90 -8.05
C ASN A 293 -32.65 7.78 -6.99
N SER A 294 -32.47 7.46 -5.72
CA SER A 294 -32.97 8.25 -4.59
C SER A 294 -32.04 8.16 -3.40
N VAL A 295 -31.89 9.25 -2.65
CA VAL A 295 -31.15 9.27 -1.37
C VAL A 295 -31.94 10.08 -0.35
N THR A 296 -32.27 9.47 0.78
CA THR A 296 -32.85 10.15 1.93
C THR A 296 -31.89 10.08 3.12
N ILE A 297 -31.85 11.16 3.89
CA ILE A 297 -30.91 11.32 5.01
C ILE A 297 -31.73 11.64 6.25
N ASP A 298 -31.59 10.80 7.27
CA ASP A 298 -32.16 11.01 8.59
C ASP A 298 -31.03 11.45 9.55
N ILE A 299 -31.07 12.72 9.94
CA ILE A 299 -30.04 13.33 10.77
C ILE A 299 -30.21 12.94 12.24
N GLU A 300 -31.44 12.71 12.70
CA GLU A 300 -31.75 12.38 14.09
C GLU A 300 -31.29 10.96 14.41
N ASN A 301 -31.55 10.02 13.51
CA ASN A 301 -31.18 8.61 13.67
C ASN A 301 -29.80 8.25 13.08
N TYR A 302 -29.09 9.23 12.50
CA TYR A 302 -27.81 9.03 11.81
C TYR A 302 -27.86 7.98 10.70
N GLU A 303 -28.92 8.03 9.90
CA GLU A 303 -29.18 7.07 8.82
C GLU A 303 -29.10 7.71 7.44
N ILE A 304 -28.59 6.94 6.48
CA ILE A 304 -28.57 7.30 5.07
C ILE A 304 -29.19 6.14 4.30
N ASN A 305 -30.32 6.40 3.66
CA ASN A 305 -31.00 5.43 2.81
C ASN A 305 -30.75 5.81 1.35
N LEU A 306 -30.35 4.84 0.55
CA LEU A 306 -30.11 5.02 -0.88
C LEU A 306 -30.76 3.90 -1.68
N LYS A 307 -31.24 4.23 -2.88
CA LYS A 307 -31.69 3.26 -3.88
C LYS A 307 -30.83 3.43 -5.12
N SER A 308 -30.27 2.34 -5.63
CA SER A 308 -29.41 2.39 -6.81
C SER A 308 -29.48 1.11 -7.62
N SER A 309 -29.45 1.24 -8.95
CA SER A 309 -29.26 0.14 -9.89
C SER A 309 -27.78 -0.09 -10.27
N SER A 310 -26.87 0.83 -9.93
CA SER A 310 -25.47 0.83 -10.40
C SER A 310 -24.43 0.61 -9.31
N LEU A 311 -24.79 0.90 -8.06
CA LEU A 311 -23.94 0.66 -6.90
C LEU A 311 -23.99 -0.82 -6.50
N ASN A 312 -22.93 -1.26 -5.84
CA ASN A 312 -22.89 -2.57 -5.18
C ASN A 312 -22.50 -2.37 -3.72
N ILE A 313 -22.76 -3.38 -2.90
CA ILE A 313 -22.51 -3.33 -1.46
C ILE A 313 -21.05 -2.98 -1.14
N ASN A 314 -20.09 -3.48 -1.91
CA ASN A 314 -18.67 -3.20 -1.71
C ASN A 314 -18.36 -1.70 -1.86
N LYS A 315 -18.89 -1.03 -2.89
CA LYS A 315 -18.68 0.42 -3.09
C LYS A 315 -19.26 1.23 -1.92
N VAL A 316 -20.45 0.87 -1.46
CA VAL A 316 -21.15 1.53 -0.33
C VAL A 316 -20.36 1.33 0.97
N LEU A 317 -19.96 0.10 1.27
CA LEU A 317 -19.15 -0.24 2.44
C LEU A 317 -17.79 0.47 2.42
N ILE A 318 -17.10 0.44 1.28
CA ILE A 318 -15.81 1.12 1.08
C ILE A 318 -15.97 2.61 1.29
N PHE A 319 -17.03 3.22 0.76
CA PHE A 319 -17.32 4.63 0.96
C PHE A 319 -17.44 4.94 2.47
N ALA A 320 -18.32 4.24 3.18
CA ALA A 320 -18.55 4.44 4.61
C ALA A 320 -17.26 4.25 5.43
N GLU A 321 -16.55 3.14 5.23
CA GLU A 321 -15.30 2.84 5.94
C GLU A 321 -14.19 3.85 5.61
N LYS A 322 -14.06 4.29 4.35
CA LYS A 322 -13.06 5.26 3.92
C LYS A 322 -13.27 6.62 4.59
N GLN A 323 -14.52 7.08 4.68
CA GLN A 323 -14.85 8.34 5.35
C GLN A 323 -14.61 8.22 6.87
N ALA A 324 -15.08 7.13 7.49
CA ALA A 324 -14.93 6.91 8.92
C ALA A 324 -13.45 6.85 9.36
N ASN A 325 -12.61 6.18 8.58
CA ASN A 325 -11.18 5.99 8.85
C ASN A 325 -10.27 7.12 8.34
N CYS A 326 -10.81 8.16 7.71
CA CYS A 326 -9.96 9.18 7.09
C CYS A 326 -9.10 9.92 8.13
N VAL A 327 -7.79 9.95 7.85
CA VAL A 327 -6.74 10.64 8.63
C VAL A 327 -6.02 11.73 7.81
N GLY A 328 -6.53 12.06 6.62
CA GLY A 328 -5.98 13.15 5.80
C GLY A 328 -4.65 12.85 5.11
N CYS A 329 -4.27 11.58 4.96
CA CYS A 329 -2.97 11.21 4.37
C CYS A 329 -2.78 11.57 2.88
N GLY A 330 -3.82 11.96 2.14
CA GLY A 330 -3.70 12.31 0.72
C GLY A 330 -3.53 11.12 -0.25
N ALA A 331 -3.30 9.89 0.21
CA ALA A 331 -3.04 8.72 -0.67
C ALA A 331 -4.11 8.52 -1.76
N CYS A 332 -5.37 8.81 -1.45
CA CYS A 332 -6.47 8.68 -2.40
C CYS A 332 -6.45 9.69 -3.56
N LYS A 333 -5.65 10.77 -3.50
CA LYS A 333 -5.56 11.77 -4.57
C LYS A 333 -5.12 11.16 -5.90
N SER A 334 -4.17 10.21 -5.84
CA SER A 334 -3.67 9.48 -7.01
C SER A 334 -4.73 8.64 -7.73
N LEU A 335 -5.84 8.32 -7.06
CA LEU A 335 -6.94 7.56 -7.66
C LEU A 335 -7.89 8.43 -8.50
N CYS A 336 -7.80 9.75 -8.40
CA CYS A 336 -8.71 10.66 -9.08
C CYS A 336 -8.10 11.18 -10.39
N PRO A 337 -8.60 10.76 -11.57
CA PRO A 337 -8.06 11.21 -12.86
C PRO A 337 -8.36 12.69 -13.17
N LYS A 338 -9.28 13.31 -12.40
CA LYS A 338 -9.68 14.72 -12.55
C LYS A 338 -9.13 15.61 -11.44
N SER A 339 -8.26 15.07 -10.56
CA SER A 339 -7.72 15.80 -9.40
C SER A 339 -8.80 16.46 -8.53
N ALA A 340 -9.97 15.84 -8.42
CA ALA A 340 -11.12 16.36 -7.67
C ALA A 340 -11.04 16.09 -6.16
N ILE A 341 -10.13 15.23 -5.70
CA ILE A 341 -9.96 14.89 -4.29
C ILE A 341 -9.00 15.89 -3.64
N LYS A 342 -9.47 16.57 -2.59
CA LYS A 342 -8.69 17.50 -1.76
C LYS A 342 -8.66 16.99 -0.31
N ILE A 343 -7.63 17.37 0.44
CA ILE A 343 -7.57 17.16 1.89
C ILE A 343 -7.87 18.50 2.58
N ARG A 344 -8.83 18.50 3.51
CA ARG A 344 -9.15 19.65 4.38
C ARG A 344 -9.47 19.16 5.78
N TYR A 345 -8.89 19.78 6.81
CA TYR A 345 -9.11 19.42 8.22
C TYR A 345 -8.92 17.92 8.50
N ASN A 346 -7.84 17.33 7.97
CA ASN A 346 -7.54 15.88 8.04
C ASN A 346 -8.62 14.96 7.45
N GLN A 347 -9.47 15.48 6.57
CA GLN A 347 -10.54 14.74 5.92
C GLN A 347 -10.49 14.90 4.40
N ILE A 348 -10.99 13.88 3.70
CA ILE A 348 -11.17 13.94 2.25
C ILE A 348 -12.36 14.85 1.96
N ARG A 349 -12.19 15.77 1.01
CA ARG A 349 -13.26 16.57 0.41
C ARG A 349 -13.21 16.42 -1.09
N ILE A 350 -14.35 16.16 -1.71
CA ILE A 350 -14.46 16.04 -3.17
C ILE A 350 -14.97 17.37 -3.73
N ASP A 351 -14.22 17.92 -4.68
CA ASP A 351 -14.64 19.03 -5.49
C ASP A 351 -15.57 18.53 -6.60
N PHE A 352 -16.87 18.62 -6.35
CA PHE A 352 -17.89 18.07 -7.27
C PHE A 352 -17.98 18.83 -8.60
N SER A 353 -17.44 20.06 -8.69
CA SER A 353 -17.32 20.77 -9.97
C SER A 353 -16.32 20.11 -10.93
N LYS A 354 -15.33 19.38 -10.41
CA LYS A 354 -14.32 18.66 -11.18
C LYS A 354 -14.59 17.16 -11.28
N CYS A 355 -15.41 16.62 -10.38
CA CYS A 355 -15.63 15.19 -10.26
C CYS A 355 -16.44 14.65 -11.44
N SER A 356 -15.91 13.64 -12.14
CA SER A 356 -16.64 12.94 -13.21
C SER A 356 -17.48 11.76 -12.71
N TYR A 357 -17.62 11.59 -11.39
CA TYR A 357 -18.38 10.51 -10.74
C TYR A 357 -17.99 9.08 -11.15
N CYS A 358 -16.77 8.85 -11.67
CA CYS A 358 -16.31 7.54 -12.17
C CYS A 358 -16.11 6.44 -11.11
N LEU A 359 -16.24 6.77 -9.83
CA LEU A 359 -16.07 5.87 -8.68
C LEU A 359 -14.70 5.16 -8.58
N ASN A 360 -13.68 5.57 -9.33
CA ASN A 360 -12.33 5.00 -9.24
C ASN A 360 -11.78 5.03 -7.81
N CYS A 361 -12.14 6.05 -7.03
CA CYS A 361 -11.73 6.20 -5.63
C CYS A 361 -12.41 5.20 -4.67
N LEU A 362 -13.33 4.36 -5.15
CA LEU A 362 -14.03 3.31 -4.40
C LEU A 362 -13.78 1.89 -4.98
N LYS A 363 -12.95 1.74 -6.02
CA LYS A 363 -12.65 0.43 -6.63
C LYS A 363 -11.62 -0.37 -5.81
N THR A 364 -11.92 -1.63 -5.53
CA THR A 364 -11.15 -2.50 -4.63
C THR A 364 -9.72 -2.78 -5.09
N ASP A 365 -9.53 -3.03 -6.38
CA ASP A 365 -8.23 -3.26 -7.03
C ASP A 365 -7.25 -2.10 -6.84
N LYS A 366 -7.75 -0.86 -6.89
CA LYS A 366 -6.95 0.37 -6.74
C LYS A 366 -6.77 0.83 -5.30
N LEU A 367 -7.57 0.32 -4.37
CA LEU A 367 -7.63 0.84 -3.00
C LEU A 367 -6.50 0.41 -2.09
N ARG A 368 -5.72 -0.63 -2.45
CA ARG A 368 -4.56 -1.06 -1.66
C ARG A 368 -3.64 0.13 -1.36
N ALA A 369 -3.35 0.92 -2.39
CA ALA A 369 -2.58 2.16 -2.30
C ALA A 369 -3.42 3.44 -2.13
N GLY A 370 -4.75 3.35 -2.28
CA GLY A 370 -5.63 4.50 -2.26
C GLY A 370 -6.28 4.83 -0.91
N CYS A 371 -6.27 3.92 0.07
CA CYS A 371 -6.77 4.22 1.41
C CYS A 371 -5.99 3.46 2.49
N ILE A 372 -4.85 4.03 2.89
CA ILE A 372 -3.96 3.41 3.87
C ILE A 372 -4.62 3.18 5.23
N SER A 373 -5.45 4.12 5.73
CA SER A 373 -5.96 4.02 7.10
C SER A 373 -6.94 2.86 7.22
N ARG A 374 -7.83 2.70 6.24
CA ARG A 374 -8.73 1.56 6.17
C ARG A 374 -7.97 0.22 6.08
N ASN A 375 -6.86 0.20 5.34
CA ASN A 375 -6.14 -1.03 5.03
C ASN A 375 -5.11 -1.41 6.10
N TYR A 376 -4.44 -0.43 6.70
CA TYR A 376 -3.20 -0.59 7.47
C TYR A 376 -3.25 0.03 8.87
N ALA A 377 -4.25 0.86 9.22
CA ALA A 377 -4.30 1.42 10.56
C ALA A 377 -4.49 0.31 11.62
N PRO A 378 -3.74 0.36 12.74
CA PRO A 378 -3.87 -0.60 13.83
C PRO A 378 -5.27 -0.57 14.47
N ILE A 379 -5.92 0.60 14.50
CA ILE A 379 -7.29 0.74 14.97
C ILE A 379 -8.12 1.27 13.81
N ARG A 380 -9.12 0.50 13.38
CA ARG A 380 -9.97 0.88 12.24
C ARG A 380 -11.45 0.70 12.50
N SER A 381 -12.22 1.67 12.02
CA SER A 381 -13.68 1.67 12.01
C SER A 381 -14.19 0.68 10.96
N LYS A 382 -15.11 -0.19 11.36
CA LYS A 382 -15.77 -1.19 10.52
C LYS A 382 -17.29 -1.03 10.58
N PHE A 383 -17.96 -1.37 9.49
CA PHE A 383 -19.40 -1.45 9.41
C PHE A 383 -19.80 -2.91 9.21
N ALA A 384 -20.76 -3.40 9.98
CA ALA A 384 -21.31 -4.74 9.74
C ALA A 384 -22.22 -4.69 8.51
N VAL A 385 -22.21 -5.74 7.71
CA VAL A 385 -23.06 -5.85 6.52
C VAL A 385 -24.18 -6.84 6.82
N ARG A 386 -25.41 -6.51 6.42
CA ARG A 386 -26.58 -7.39 6.55
C ARG A 386 -27.40 -7.34 5.26
N ASP A 387 -27.78 -8.50 4.76
CA ASP A 387 -28.76 -8.65 3.68
C ASP A 387 -30.13 -8.83 4.33
N ILE A 388 -31.09 -7.98 3.97
CA ILE A 388 -32.45 -7.97 4.52
C ILE A 388 -33.36 -8.94 3.76
N ASP A 389 -33.12 -9.15 2.46
CA ASP A 389 -34.02 -9.95 1.60
C ASP A 389 -33.68 -11.44 1.57
N GLY A 390 -32.49 -11.81 2.03
CA GLY A 390 -32.21 -13.20 2.38
C GLY A 390 -32.27 -14.20 1.21
N GLU A 391 -31.68 -13.90 0.06
CA GLU A 391 -31.29 -14.93 -0.94
C GLU A 391 -29.77 -15.10 -1.09
N HIS A 392 -29.03 -14.73 -0.05
CA HIS A 392 -27.78 -15.42 0.26
C HIS A 392 -27.78 -15.80 1.74
N ALA A 393 -28.52 -16.87 2.05
CA ALA A 393 -28.08 -17.81 3.06
C ALA A 393 -26.72 -18.39 2.64
N SER A 394 -25.63 -17.66 2.84
CA SER A 394 -24.35 -18.29 3.07
C SER A 394 -24.20 -18.48 4.58
N PHE A 395 -24.91 -19.51 5.06
CA PHE A 395 -24.45 -20.44 6.10
C PHE A 395 -23.78 -19.82 7.34
N GLU A 396 -24.52 -19.08 8.16
CA GLU A 396 -24.09 -18.81 9.54
C GLU A 396 -25.29 -18.31 10.35
N LYS A 397 -26.14 -19.24 10.85
CA LYS A 397 -26.74 -19.08 12.19
C LYS A 397 -27.56 -20.22 12.79
N ASN A 398 -27.80 -21.34 12.11
CA ASN A 398 -28.52 -22.48 12.72
C ASN A 398 -27.75 -23.81 12.55
N LEU A 399 -26.51 -23.86 13.04
CA LEU A 399 -25.82 -25.09 13.40
C LEU A 399 -24.99 -24.77 14.64
N LEU A 400 -25.62 -24.92 15.80
CA LEU A 400 -24.94 -25.03 17.08
C LEU A 400 -24.49 -26.48 17.21
N GLU A 401 -23.44 -26.87 16.49
CA GLU A 401 -22.76 -28.16 16.64
C GLU A 401 -21.29 -27.98 16.21
N SER A 402 -20.43 -27.81 17.22
CA SER A 402 -18.96 -27.77 17.23
C SER A 402 -18.21 -27.52 15.90
N ASP A 403 -17.73 -26.28 15.71
CA ASP A 403 -16.85 -25.88 14.61
C ASP A 403 -15.36 -26.14 14.93
N GLY A 404 -14.63 -26.75 13.99
CA GLY A 404 -13.17 -26.94 14.07
C GLY A 404 -12.43 -26.37 12.86
N LEU A 405 -11.60 -25.34 13.05
CA LEU A 405 -10.74 -24.78 11.99
C LEU A 405 -9.30 -25.31 12.07
N ILE A 406 -8.87 -26.08 11.07
CA ILE A 406 -7.50 -26.59 10.97
C ILE A 406 -6.70 -25.75 9.98
N LYS A 407 -5.54 -25.26 10.44
CA LYS A 407 -4.60 -24.49 9.63
C LYS A 407 -3.31 -25.29 9.40
N THR A 408 -2.99 -25.57 8.14
CA THR A 408 -1.78 -26.33 7.78
C THR A 408 -0.97 -25.65 6.67
N ARG A 409 0.32 -26.02 6.58
CA ARG A 409 1.23 -25.64 5.49
C ARG A 409 1.29 -26.68 4.36
N ILE A 410 0.60 -27.82 4.52
CA ILE A 410 0.50 -28.87 3.50
C ILE A 410 -0.12 -28.29 2.22
N LYS A 411 0.37 -28.74 1.06
CA LYS A 411 -0.11 -28.23 -0.23
C LYS A 411 -1.56 -28.64 -0.45
N LEU A 412 -2.33 -27.77 -1.11
CA LEU A 412 -3.77 -27.95 -1.30
C LEU A 412 -4.14 -29.29 -1.96
N HIS A 413 -3.37 -29.76 -2.94
CA HIS A 413 -3.64 -31.04 -3.61
C HIS A 413 -3.39 -32.26 -2.71
N GLU A 414 -2.38 -32.20 -1.83
CA GLU A 414 -2.10 -33.27 -0.85
C GLU A 414 -3.23 -33.36 0.19
N VAL A 415 -3.73 -32.22 0.66
CA VAL A 415 -4.88 -32.18 1.58
C VAL A 415 -6.14 -32.77 0.91
N LYS A 416 -6.39 -32.46 -0.36
CA LYS A 416 -7.51 -33.06 -1.12
C LYS A 416 -7.38 -34.59 -1.19
N ALA A 417 -6.21 -35.10 -1.58
CA ALA A 417 -6.00 -36.53 -1.72
C ALA A 417 -6.21 -37.29 -0.40
N LYS A 418 -5.70 -36.73 0.71
CA LYS A 418 -5.90 -37.29 2.06
C LYS A 418 -7.38 -37.32 2.45
N LEU A 419 -8.13 -36.27 2.13
CA LEU A 419 -9.56 -36.19 2.44
C LEU A 419 -10.39 -37.13 1.56
N SER A 420 -10.12 -37.21 0.26
CA SER A 420 -10.76 -38.20 -0.62
C SER A 420 -10.57 -39.63 -0.09
N ASN A 421 -9.36 -39.99 0.33
CA ASN A 421 -9.09 -41.30 0.93
C ASN A 421 -9.78 -41.50 2.28
N PHE A 422 -9.89 -40.45 3.10
CA PHE A 422 -10.61 -40.49 4.38
C PHE A 422 -12.10 -40.82 4.18
N PHE A 423 -12.75 -40.20 3.20
CA PHE A 423 -14.16 -40.50 2.90
C PHE A 423 -14.35 -41.95 2.45
N ILE A 424 -13.45 -42.46 1.60
CA ILE A 424 -13.47 -43.85 1.13
C ILE A 424 -13.26 -44.84 2.30
N ASN A 425 -12.26 -44.60 3.14
CA ASN A 425 -11.81 -45.60 4.12
C ASN A 425 -12.57 -45.54 5.45
N THR A 426 -13.09 -44.38 5.84
CA THR A 426 -13.63 -44.17 7.19
C THR A 426 -15.13 -43.97 7.21
N LEU A 427 -15.70 -43.25 6.23
CA LEU A 427 -17.13 -42.90 6.25
C LEU A 427 -17.99 -43.83 5.39
N LYS A 428 -17.40 -44.72 4.59
CA LYS A 428 -18.07 -45.65 3.63
C LYS A 428 -18.98 -44.99 2.59
N GLU A 429 -19.36 -43.72 2.76
CA GLU A 429 -20.14 -42.91 1.83
C GLU A 429 -19.23 -42.22 0.80
N GLN A 430 -19.72 -42.15 -0.45
CA GLN A 430 -19.06 -41.37 -1.50
C GLN A 430 -19.29 -39.88 -1.25
N PRO A 431 -18.23 -39.06 -1.12
CA PRO A 431 -18.40 -37.63 -0.86
C PRO A 431 -18.93 -36.94 -2.13
N ARG A 432 -19.89 -36.03 -1.97
CA ARG A 432 -20.19 -35.06 -3.03
C ARG A 432 -19.07 -34.02 -3.02
N TYR A 433 -18.46 -33.82 -4.18
CA TYR A 433 -17.36 -32.89 -4.37
C TYR A 433 -17.81 -31.73 -5.27
N SER A 434 -17.55 -30.50 -4.82
CA SER A 434 -17.73 -29.30 -5.64
C SER A 434 -16.55 -28.35 -5.49
N GLU A 435 -16.22 -27.66 -6.58
CA GLU A 435 -15.18 -26.65 -6.64
C GLU A 435 -15.77 -25.34 -7.17
N ILE A 436 -15.66 -24.28 -6.38
CA ILE A 436 -16.05 -22.92 -6.79
C ILE A 436 -14.96 -21.95 -6.34
N ASN A 437 -14.36 -21.21 -7.28
CA ASN A 437 -13.36 -20.17 -6.99
C ASN A 437 -12.16 -20.66 -6.14
N ASN A 438 -11.64 -21.86 -6.40
CA ASN A 438 -10.56 -22.50 -5.62
C ASN A 438 -10.92 -22.77 -4.14
N ILE A 439 -12.21 -22.83 -3.84
CA ILE A 439 -12.76 -23.35 -2.59
C ILE A 439 -13.33 -24.72 -2.91
N TYR A 440 -12.92 -25.71 -2.12
CA TYR A 440 -13.26 -27.10 -2.31
C TYR A 440 -14.18 -27.54 -1.19
N THR A 441 -15.30 -28.11 -1.54
CA THR A 441 -16.28 -28.57 -0.57
C THR A 441 -16.50 -30.06 -0.76
N PHE A 442 -16.35 -30.80 0.34
CA PHE A 442 -16.67 -32.21 0.45
C PHE A 442 -17.83 -32.34 1.43
N SER A 443 -18.87 -33.05 1.04
CA SER A 443 -20.03 -33.30 1.91
C SER A 443 -20.47 -34.74 1.86
N THR A 444 -20.73 -35.32 3.03
CA THR A 444 -21.47 -36.57 3.24
C THR A 444 -22.75 -36.26 4.01
N ASN A 445 -23.52 -37.28 4.41
CA ASN A 445 -24.75 -37.07 5.16
C ASN A 445 -24.52 -36.41 6.52
N ASN A 446 -23.38 -36.67 7.17
CA ASN A 446 -23.10 -36.26 8.57
C ASN A 446 -21.83 -35.38 8.73
N LEU A 447 -21.14 -35.03 7.64
CA LEU A 447 -19.88 -34.27 7.69
C LEU A 447 -19.75 -33.34 6.47
N PHE A 448 -19.40 -32.09 6.73
CA PHE A 448 -19.16 -31.07 5.73
C PHE A 448 -17.77 -30.45 5.92
N ILE A 449 -16.96 -30.47 4.87
CA ILE A 449 -15.58 -29.99 4.88
C ILE A 449 -15.37 -28.95 3.79
N THR A 450 -14.83 -27.78 4.14
CA THR A 450 -14.45 -26.74 3.19
C THR A 450 -12.96 -26.45 3.25
N ILE A 451 -12.27 -26.54 2.10
CA ILE A 451 -10.84 -26.30 1.98
C ILE A 451 -10.58 -25.06 1.13
N ARG A 452 -9.73 -24.17 1.62
CA ARG A 452 -9.31 -22.98 0.86
C ARG A 452 -7.87 -22.59 1.14
N LYS A 453 -7.23 -22.01 0.13
CA LYS A 453 -5.90 -21.42 0.28
C LYS A 453 -6.02 -19.94 0.64
N LYS A 454 -5.37 -19.52 1.72
CA LYS A 454 -5.33 -18.12 2.13
C LYS A 454 -3.95 -17.79 2.72
N GLN A 455 -3.30 -16.76 2.17
CA GLN A 455 -2.01 -16.25 2.67
C GLN A 455 -0.91 -17.33 2.82
N GLY A 456 -0.84 -18.29 1.89
CA GLY A 456 0.17 -19.36 1.90
C GLY A 456 -0.14 -20.54 2.83
N PHE A 457 -1.27 -20.52 3.53
CA PHE A 457 -1.76 -21.64 4.33
C PHE A 457 -2.98 -22.28 3.68
N THR A 458 -3.14 -23.58 3.89
CA THR A 458 -4.35 -24.33 3.56
C THR A 458 -5.21 -24.37 4.81
N TYR A 459 -6.42 -23.83 4.71
CA TYR A 459 -7.43 -23.84 5.77
C TYR A 459 -8.45 -24.92 5.46
N VAL A 460 -8.74 -25.76 6.45
CA VAL A 460 -9.76 -26.80 6.40
C VAL A 460 -10.79 -26.46 7.49
N ASP A 461 -12.01 -26.21 7.05
CA ASP A 461 -13.16 -25.89 7.89
C ASP A 461 -14.05 -27.13 7.97
N LEU A 462 -14.50 -27.49 9.16
CA LEU A 462 -15.17 -28.76 9.46
C LEU A 462 -16.47 -28.49 10.22
N LYS A 463 -17.56 -29.06 9.72
CA LYS A 463 -18.88 -29.04 10.35
C LYS A 463 -19.45 -30.45 10.38
N CYS A 464 -19.85 -30.95 11.54
CA CYS A 464 -20.47 -32.27 11.70
C CYS A 464 -21.27 -32.38 12.99
N ASP A 465 -22.21 -33.32 12.96
CA ASP A 465 -23.17 -33.54 14.04
C ASP A 465 -22.54 -34.23 15.28
N ASP A 466 -21.40 -34.91 15.12
CA ASP A 466 -20.64 -35.57 16.19
C ASP A 466 -19.14 -35.18 16.11
N ALA A 467 -18.80 -33.98 16.57
CA ALA A 467 -17.51 -33.38 16.27
C ALA A 467 -16.33 -33.93 17.07
N GLU A 468 -16.49 -34.41 18.29
CA GLU A 468 -15.33 -34.76 19.11
C GLU A 468 -14.61 -36.02 18.57
N LYS A 469 -15.38 -37.00 18.10
CA LYS A 469 -14.83 -38.24 17.51
C LYS A 469 -14.25 -38.01 16.11
N ASN A 470 -14.96 -37.28 15.25
CA ASN A 470 -14.57 -37.04 13.86
C ASN A 470 -13.45 -36.00 13.72
N LEU A 471 -13.44 -34.95 14.56
CA LEU A 471 -12.36 -33.95 14.60
C LEU A 471 -11.03 -34.59 15.01
N ASN A 472 -11.03 -35.48 16.01
CA ASN A 472 -9.83 -36.18 16.44
C ASN A 472 -9.30 -37.13 15.35
N LEU A 473 -10.18 -37.86 14.65
CA LEU A 473 -9.78 -38.70 13.51
C LEU A 473 -9.17 -37.87 12.37
N LEU A 474 -9.78 -36.72 12.06
CA LEU A 474 -9.32 -35.87 10.96
C LEU A 474 -8.03 -35.12 11.29
N ILE A 475 -7.88 -34.69 12.54
CA ILE A 475 -6.60 -34.16 13.06
C ILE A 475 -5.50 -35.23 12.95
N ASN A 476 -5.79 -36.50 13.25
CA ASN A 476 -4.82 -37.60 13.10
C ASN A 476 -4.41 -37.83 11.63
N VAL A 477 -5.35 -37.69 10.69
CA VAL A 477 -5.08 -37.81 9.24
C VAL A 477 -4.28 -36.63 8.68
N LEU A 478 -4.46 -35.43 9.24
CA LEU A 478 -3.70 -34.23 8.83
C LEU A 478 -2.35 -34.09 9.57
N LYS A 479 -2.18 -34.75 10.73
CA LYS A 479 -0.91 -34.83 11.48
C LYS A 479 0.05 -35.88 10.95
N LYS A 480 -0.44 -37.04 10.49
CA LYS A 480 0.28 -37.93 9.57
C LYS A 480 0.34 -37.27 8.20
#